data_AF-A0A2N5JMW7-F1
#
_entry.id   AF-A0A2N5JMW7-F1
#
_cell.length_a   1.000
_cell.length_b   1.000
_cell.length_c   1.000
_cell.angle_alpha   90.00
_cell.angle_beta   90.00
_cell.angle_gamma   90.00
#
_symmetry.space_group_name_H-M   'P 1'
#
loop_
_entity.id
_entity.type
_entity.pdbx_description
1 polymer ?
#
loop_
_entity_poly.entity_id
_entity_poly.type
_entity_poly.pdbx_seq_one_letter_code
_entity_poly.pdbx_strand_id
1 'polypeptide(L)'
;MSSYLQIGLQSQDFGLPLEAVEEILLLPEIAPLPDAPGDVVGIIDRRGQTLPVIHLAKRLHIAEPKCRVTDNLVVVNPEGFSVGLIVERVSEIFEVATDRIDLLPNIFSPPLTSFLSGVIRLGEKILPLIDPSSLIRSPVAVQAVSTLEVRDNLGDFYSQFAPQATPQEQAIFYQRRINLSQQNSRKLKRSFLLP
;
A
#
# COMPACT_ATOMS: atom_id res chain seq x y z
N MET A 1 22.22 -11.26 0.07
CA MET A 1 21.76 -9.94 -0.39
C MET A 1 20.25 -9.95 -0.31
N SER A 2 19.66 -8.87 0.19
CA SER A 2 18.22 -8.68 0.29
C SER A 2 17.86 -7.42 -0.50
N SER A 3 16.82 -7.51 -1.33
CA SER A 3 16.39 -6.39 -2.18
C SER A 3 15.22 -5.65 -1.51
N TYR A 4 15.22 -4.33 -1.66
CA TYR A 4 14.21 -3.45 -1.07
C TYR A 4 13.69 -2.46 -2.11
N LEU A 5 12.40 -2.16 -2.04
CA LEU A 5 11.77 -1.06 -2.74
C LEU A 5 11.85 0.21 -1.87
N GLN A 6 12.43 1.28 -2.40
CA GLN A 6 12.40 2.58 -1.73
C GLN A 6 11.03 3.24 -1.91
N ILE A 7 10.39 3.57 -0.79
CA ILE A 7 9.12 4.29 -0.74
C ILE A 7 9.27 5.57 0.08
N GLY A 8 8.53 6.61 -0.29
CA GLY A 8 8.54 7.90 0.38
C GLY A 8 7.22 8.20 1.07
N LEU A 9 7.30 8.70 2.30
CA LEU A 9 6.19 9.18 3.12
C LEU A 9 6.58 10.57 3.67
N GLN A 10 5.84 11.62 3.30
CA GLN A 10 6.23 12.99 3.61
C GLN A 10 7.70 13.27 3.20
N SER A 11 8.55 13.73 4.12
CA SER A 11 9.97 14.01 3.89
C SER A 11 10.91 12.82 4.16
N GLN A 12 10.37 11.65 4.53
CA GLN A 12 11.16 10.49 4.93
C GLN A 12 11.00 9.33 3.95
N ASP A 13 12.11 8.67 3.64
CA ASP A 13 12.14 7.47 2.81
C ASP A 13 12.33 6.22 3.68
N PHE A 14 11.75 5.12 3.23
CA PHE A 14 11.76 3.81 3.88
C PHE A 14 12.10 2.72 2.85
N GLY A 15 12.64 1.60 3.34
CA GLY A 15 12.86 0.40 2.56
C GLY A 15 11.77 -0.61 2.86
N LEU A 16 11.11 -1.12 1.83
CA LEU A 16 10.14 -2.20 1.94
C LEU A 16 10.74 -3.46 1.31
N PRO A 17 10.81 -4.61 2.01
CA PRO A 17 11.34 -5.85 1.45
C PRO A 17 10.67 -6.18 0.11
N LEU A 18 11.46 -6.27 -0.96
CA LEU A 18 10.94 -6.49 -2.31
C LEU A 18 10.24 -7.84 -2.44
N GLU A 19 10.69 -8.83 -1.68
CA GLU A 19 10.08 -10.17 -1.61
C GLU A 19 8.62 -10.17 -1.15
N ALA A 20 8.20 -9.16 -0.38
CA ALA A 20 6.83 -9.01 0.06
C ALA A 20 5.96 -8.24 -0.94
N VAL A 21 6.55 -7.56 -1.93
CA VAL A 21 5.84 -6.71 -2.90
C VAL A 21 5.32 -7.54 -4.07
N GLU A 22 4.00 -7.53 -4.28
CA GLU A 22 3.36 -8.24 -5.40
C GLU A 22 3.20 -7.36 -6.64
N GLU A 23 2.75 -6.10 -6.46
CA GLU A 23 2.59 -5.14 -7.54
C GLU A 23 2.58 -3.70 -7.04
N ILE A 24 2.87 -2.77 -7.94
CA ILE A 24 2.86 -1.33 -7.68
C ILE A 24 1.92 -0.69 -8.70
N LEU A 25 0.93 0.04 -8.20
CA LEU A 25 -0.12 0.66 -8.99
C LEU A 25 -0.21 2.15 -8.64
N LEU A 26 -0.73 2.96 -9.56
CA LEU A 26 -1.18 4.29 -9.18
C LEU A 26 -2.49 4.16 -8.40
N LEU A 27 -2.66 4.97 -7.35
CA LEU A 27 -3.80 4.86 -6.42
C LEU A 27 -5.15 4.93 -7.17
N PRO A 28 -6.00 3.89 -7.08
CA PRO A 28 -7.37 3.93 -7.59
C PRO A 28 -8.32 4.59 -6.58
N GLU A 29 -9.55 4.85 -7.00
CA GLU A 29 -10.65 5.08 -6.07
C GLU A 29 -10.81 3.87 -5.14
N ILE A 30 -10.91 4.13 -3.85
CA ILE A 30 -11.10 3.12 -2.81
C ILE A 30 -12.56 3.14 -2.39
N ALA A 31 -13.11 2.00 -1.99
CA ALA A 31 -14.41 1.90 -1.34
C ALA A 31 -14.22 1.95 0.19
N PRO A 32 -14.49 3.09 0.87
CA PRO A 32 -14.37 3.20 2.32
C PRO A 32 -15.08 2.10 3.09
N LEU A 33 -14.39 1.52 4.07
CA LEU A 33 -15.01 0.55 4.98
C LEU A 33 -15.55 1.31 6.21
N PRO A 34 -16.86 1.27 6.49
CA PRO A 34 -17.42 1.85 7.71
C PRO A 34 -16.80 1.22 8.96
N ASP A 35 -16.66 2.02 10.02
CA ASP A 35 -16.12 1.61 11.33
C ASP A 35 -14.71 0.99 11.30
N ALA A 36 -13.99 1.13 10.19
CA ALA A 36 -12.62 0.66 10.08
C ALA A 36 -11.67 1.47 10.99
N PRO A 37 -10.58 0.86 11.48
CA PRO A 37 -9.54 1.61 12.18
C PRO A 37 -9.06 2.79 11.34
N GLY A 38 -8.73 3.92 11.97
CA GLY A 38 -8.53 5.19 11.23
C GLY A 38 -7.41 5.19 10.18
N ASP A 39 -6.52 4.21 10.18
CA ASP A 39 -5.46 4.01 9.18
C ASP A 39 -5.84 3.06 8.04
N VAL A 40 -6.94 2.32 8.16
CA VAL A 40 -7.55 1.53 7.10
C VAL A 40 -8.47 2.47 6.33
N VAL A 41 -8.15 2.69 5.05
CA VAL A 41 -8.93 3.58 4.18
C VAL A 41 -10.18 2.88 3.68
N GLY A 42 -10.09 1.59 3.39
CA GLY A 42 -11.20 0.79 2.90
C GLY A 42 -10.73 -0.42 2.13
N ILE A 43 -11.44 -0.74 1.06
CA ILE A 43 -11.19 -1.92 0.22
C ILE A 43 -11.20 -1.57 -1.26
N ILE A 44 -10.53 -2.38 -2.08
CA ILE A 44 -10.57 -2.30 -3.54
C ILE A 44 -10.81 -3.68 -4.14
N ASP A 45 -11.33 -3.71 -5.37
CA ASP A 45 -11.40 -4.92 -6.16
C ASP A 45 -10.15 -5.02 -7.06
N ARG A 46 -9.31 -6.00 -6.75
CA ARG A 46 -8.13 -6.38 -7.51
C ARG A 46 -8.43 -7.65 -8.30
N ARG A 47 -8.92 -7.48 -9.54
CA ARG A 47 -9.17 -8.59 -10.50
C ARG A 47 -10.10 -9.69 -9.94
N GLY A 48 -11.14 -9.29 -9.22
CA GLY A 48 -12.10 -10.17 -8.54
C GLY A 48 -11.70 -10.57 -7.12
N GLN A 49 -10.57 -10.06 -6.61
CA GLN A 49 -10.14 -10.27 -5.22
C GLN A 49 -10.24 -8.98 -4.44
N THR A 50 -10.98 -9.00 -3.34
CA THR A 50 -11.09 -7.85 -2.44
C THR A 50 -9.83 -7.70 -1.62
N LEU A 51 -9.22 -6.51 -1.72
CA LEU A 51 -7.97 -6.17 -1.05
C LEU A 51 -8.21 -5.04 -0.04
N PRO A 52 -7.90 -5.22 1.25
CA PRO A 52 -7.90 -4.11 2.21
C PRO A 52 -6.78 -3.11 1.89
N VAL A 53 -7.05 -1.83 2.08
CA VAL A 53 -6.10 -0.74 1.81
C VAL A 53 -5.83 0.09 3.06
N ILE A 54 -4.54 0.27 3.36
CA ILE A 54 -4.02 0.99 4.54
C ILE A 54 -3.28 2.23 4.07
N HIS A 55 -3.51 3.36 4.73
CA HIS A 55 -2.66 4.53 4.54
C HIS A 55 -1.38 4.39 5.37
N LEU A 56 -0.23 4.16 4.71
CA LEU A 56 1.00 3.77 5.41
C LEU A 56 1.51 4.87 6.35
N ALA A 57 1.55 6.13 5.91
CA ALA A 57 1.96 7.24 6.78
C ALA A 57 1.11 7.38 8.06
N LYS A 58 -0.20 7.06 7.98
CA LYS A 58 -1.08 7.06 9.15
C LYS A 58 -0.86 5.84 10.04
N ARG A 59 -0.68 4.66 9.44
CA ARG A 59 -0.33 3.42 10.16
C ARG A 59 0.97 3.57 10.96
N LEU A 60 1.96 4.24 10.38
CA LEU A 60 3.27 4.49 11.00
C LEU A 60 3.27 5.70 11.95
N HIS A 61 2.12 6.34 12.18
CA HIS A 61 1.98 7.55 13.02
C HIS A 61 2.88 8.73 12.58
N ILE A 62 3.18 8.83 11.28
CA ILE A 62 4.01 9.89 10.71
C ILE A 62 3.17 11.14 10.43
N ALA A 63 1.99 10.95 9.87
CA ALA A 63 1.08 12.04 9.50
C ALA A 63 -0.36 11.54 9.35
N GLU A 64 -1.31 12.46 9.19
CA GLU A 64 -2.67 12.18 8.73
C GLU A 64 -2.89 12.70 7.29
N PRO A 65 -2.21 12.10 6.29
CA PRO A 65 -2.27 12.57 4.92
C PRO A 65 -3.64 12.36 4.27
N LYS A 66 -3.92 13.21 3.30
CA LYS A 66 -4.99 13.01 2.31
C LYS A 66 -4.43 12.28 1.09
N CYS A 67 -5.28 11.50 0.44
CA CYS A 67 -4.97 10.80 -0.79
C CYS A 67 -4.93 11.78 -1.97
N ARG A 68 -3.93 11.62 -2.84
CA ARG A 68 -3.73 12.39 -4.07
C ARG A 68 -3.67 11.45 -5.26
N VAL A 69 -4.01 11.96 -6.43
CA VAL A 69 -3.97 11.17 -7.68
C VAL A 69 -2.54 10.70 -8.04
N THR A 70 -1.52 11.35 -7.49
CA THR A 70 -0.10 11.01 -7.66
C THR A 70 0.40 9.92 -6.71
N ASP A 71 -0.37 9.59 -5.67
CA ASP A 71 0.03 8.56 -4.71
C ASP A 71 -0.01 7.18 -5.37
N ASN A 72 0.75 6.26 -4.80
CA ASN A 72 0.90 4.89 -5.25
C ASN A 72 0.20 3.94 -4.28
N LEU A 73 -0.30 2.84 -4.82
CA LEU A 73 -0.77 1.67 -4.09
C LEU A 73 0.25 0.55 -4.28
N VAL A 74 1.01 0.23 -3.23
CA VAL A 74 1.93 -0.90 -3.21
C VAL A 74 1.21 -2.08 -2.59
N VAL A 75 0.97 -3.13 -3.36
CA VAL A 75 0.35 -4.35 -2.84
C VAL A 75 1.45 -5.23 -2.27
N VAL A 76 1.32 -5.59 -1.00
CA VAL A 76 2.22 -6.50 -0.31
C VAL A 76 1.49 -7.74 0.16
N ASN A 77 2.21 -8.84 0.34
CA ASN A 77 1.67 -10.10 0.82
C ASN A 77 2.59 -10.72 1.88
N PRO A 78 2.68 -10.12 3.08
CA PRO A 78 3.33 -10.78 4.20
C PRO A 78 2.54 -12.03 4.61
N GLU A 79 3.23 -13.16 4.68
CA GLU A 79 2.71 -14.40 5.28
C GLU A 79 1.39 -14.91 4.67
N GLY A 80 1.11 -14.59 3.40
CA GLY A 80 -0.09 -15.03 2.68
C GLY A 80 -1.30 -14.11 2.83
N PHE A 81 -1.16 -12.96 3.50
CA PHE A 81 -2.20 -11.95 3.64
C PHE A 81 -1.91 -10.72 2.77
N SER A 82 -2.55 -10.65 1.60
CA SER A 82 -2.42 -9.50 0.70
C SER A 82 -3.09 -8.24 1.28
N VAL A 83 -2.36 -7.13 1.33
CA VAL A 83 -2.85 -5.80 1.71
C VAL A 83 -2.29 -4.73 0.77
N GLY A 84 -3.06 -3.68 0.50
CA GLY A 84 -2.63 -2.51 -0.25
C GLY A 84 -2.10 -1.42 0.66
N LEU A 85 -0.94 -0.85 0.35
CA LEU A 85 -0.33 0.25 1.09
C LEU A 85 -0.33 1.52 0.24
N ILE A 86 -0.99 2.57 0.73
CA ILE A 86 -0.92 3.89 0.10
C ILE A 86 0.39 4.56 0.53
N VAL A 87 1.20 4.93 -0.46
CA VAL A 87 2.49 5.61 -0.29
C VAL A 87 2.58 6.80 -1.25
N GLU A 88 3.29 7.85 -0.85
CA GLU A 88 3.35 9.07 -1.68
C GLU A 88 4.27 8.90 -2.88
N ARG A 89 5.39 8.21 -2.67
CA ARG A 89 6.41 8.02 -3.70
C ARG A 89 6.91 6.60 -3.67
N VAL A 90 7.24 6.12 -4.87
CA VAL A 90 8.02 4.92 -5.10
C VAL A 90 9.20 5.33 -5.95
N SER A 91 10.41 4.94 -5.57
CA SER A 91 11.64 5.38 -6.23
C SER A 91 12.36 4.19 -6.88
N GLU A 92 13.51 3.80 -6.34
CA GLU A 92 14.36 2.75 -6.90
C GLU A 92 14.27 1.46 -6.08
N ILE A 93 14.74 0.37 -6.70
CA ILE A 93 15.02 -0.88 -6.01
C ILE A 93 16.51 -0.89 -5.72
N PHE A 94 16.88 -1.23 -4.49
CA PHE A 94 18.28 -1.35 -4.08
C PHE A 94 18.52 -2.66 -3.35
N GLU A 95 19.76 -3.13 -3.38
CA GLU A 95 20.19 -4.35 -2.68
C GLU A 95 21.06 -4.02 -1.47
N VAL A 96 20.88 -4.79 -0.41
CA VAL A 96 21.64 -4.63 0.83
C VAL A 96 22.20 -5.98 1.24
N ALA A 97 23.46 -5.98 1.66
CA ALA A 97 24.06 -7.13 2.32
C ALA A 97 23.46 -7.27 3.72
N THR A 98 23.03 -8.47 4.10
CA THR A 98 22.27 -8.70 5.34
C THR A 98 23.05 -8.29 6.60
N ASP A 99 24.38 -8.33 6.53
CA ASP A 99 25.31 -7.88 7.57
C ASP A 99 25.42 -6.34 7.70
N ARG A 100 24.80 -5.58 6.79
CA ARG A 100 24.70 -4.11 6.83
C ARG A 100 23.36 -3.60 7.36
N ILE A 101 22.50 -4.50 7.83
CA ILE A 101 21.25 -4.12 8.49
C ILE A 101 21.55 -3.95 9.97
N ASP A 102 21.54 -2.70 10.43
CA ASP A 102 21.75 -2.35 11.82
C ASP A 102 20.44 -2.44 12.61
N LEU A 103 20.57 -2.63 13.92
CA LEU A 103 19.45 -2.49 14.85
C LEU A 103 18.91 -1.06 14.84
N LEU A 104 17.63 -0.92 15.19
CA LEU A 104 16.97 0.38 15.27
C LEU A 104 17.71 1.30 16.26
N PRO A 105 18.22 2.47 15.81
CA PRO A 105 18.84 3.41 16.72
C PRO A 105 17.80 4.05 17.63
N ASN A 106 18.21 4.45 18.84
CA ASN A 106 17.35 5.07 19.86
C ASN A 106 16.72 6.42 19.45
N ILE A 107 16.97 6.90 18.23
CA ILE A 107 16.34 8.10 17.67
C ILE A 107 14.92 7.85 17.18
N PHE A 108 14.54 6.59 16.92
CA PHE A 108 13.16 6.23 16.58
C PHE A 108 12.38 5.96 17.86
N SER A 109 11.20 6.57 17.99
CA SER A 109 10.30 6.34 19.12
C SER A 109 9.27 5.26 18.80
N PRO A 110 8.79 4.49 19.80
CA PRO A 110 7.49 3.84 19.70
C PRO A 110 6.43 4.95 19.52
N PRO A 111 5.50 4.83 18.56
CA PRO A 111 5.02 3.61 17.93
C PRO A 111 5.72 3.20 16.62
N LEU A 112 6.56 4.07 16.02
CA LEU A 112 7.18 3.81 14.71
C LEU A 112 8.09 2.58 14.73
N THR A 113 8.89 2.42 15.79
CA THR A 113 9.82 1.28 15.93
C THR A 113 9.16 -0.08 15.86
N SER A 114 7.89 -0.20 16.25
CA SER A 114 7.11 -1.44 16.18
C SER A 114 6.84 -1.91 14.74
N PHE A 115 7.06 -1.04 13.75
CA PHE A 115 6.82 -1.35 12.35
C PHE A 115 8.10 -1.55 11.53
N LEU A 116 9.26 -1.53 12.19
CA LEU A 116 10.55 -1.55 11.52
C LEU A 116 11.33 -2.83 11.86
N SER A 117 11.94 -3.45 10.85
CA SER A 117 12.80 -4.61 11.01
C SER A 117 14.27 -4.25 11.29
N GLY A 118 14.65 -3.00 11.05
CA GLY A 118 16.01 -2.49 11.20
C GLY A 118 16.23 -1.19 10.44
N VAL A 119 17.48 -0.78 10.32
CA VAL A 119 17.87 0.34 9.46
C VAL A 119 19.08 -0.01 8.60
N ILE A 120 19.24 0.72 7.52
CA ILE A 120 20.46 0.67 6.71
C ILE A 120 21.06 2.06 6.60
N ARG A 121 22.36 2.11 6.36
CA ARG A 121 23.07 3.35 6.07
C ARG A 121 23.41 3.42 4.58
N LEU A 122 22.82 4.38 3.88
CA LEU A 122 23.13 4.70 2.48
C LEU A 122 23.88 6.03 2.44
N GLY A 123 25.22 5.96 2.44
CA GLY A 123 26.08 7.13 2.60
C GLY A 123 25.88 7.76 3.98
N GLU A 124 25.41 9.01 4.03
CA GLU A 124 25.09 9.70 5.29
C GLU A 124 23.62 9.53 5.72
N LYS A 125 22.77 8.96 4.86
CA LYS A 125 21.34 8.80 5.16
C LYS A 125 21.08 7.49 5.90
N ILE A 126 20.23 7.56 6.92
CA ILE A 126 19.65 6.39 7.57
C ILE A 126 18.31 6.13 6.89
N LEU A 127 18.14 4.91 6.38
CA LEU A 127 16.92 4.48 5.73
C LEU A 127 16.31 3.35 6.57
N PRO A 128 15.16 3.58 7.25
CA PRO A 128 14.51 2.55 8.03
C PRO A 128 13.86 1.50 7.14
N LEU A 129 13.94 0.24 7.57
CA LEU A 129 13.35 -0.89 6.87
C LEU A 129 12.03 -1.27 7.55
N ILE A 130 10.95 -1.30 6.77
CA ILE A 130 9.62 -1.69 7.25
C ILE A 130 9.58 -3.21 7.38
N ASP A 131 9.03 -3.69 8.49
CA ASP A 131 8.58 -5.07 8.64
C ASP A 131 7.15 -5.20 8.08
N PRO A 132 6.93 -5.86 6.93
CA PRO A 132 5.59 -5.99 6.36
C PRO A 132 4.60 -6.74 7.26
N SER A 133 5.06 -7.73 8.03
CA SER A 133 4.19 -8.53 8.91
C SER A 133 3.60 -7.69 10.05
N SER A 134 4.38 -6.73 10.57
CA SER A 134 3.92 -5.76 11.58
C SER A 134 2.75 -4.88 11.11
N LEU A 135 2.52 -4.75 9.79
CA LEU A 135 1.43 -3.97 9.23
C LEU A 135 0.09 -4.70 9.33
N ILE A 136 0.04 -5.96 9.74
CA ILE A 136 -1.22 -6.71 9.89
C ILE A 136 -1.56 -6.84 11.36
N ARG A 137 -2.60 -6.11 11.81
CA ARG A 137 -3.08 -6.19 13.20
C ARG A 137 -3.83 -7.48 13.52
N SER A 138 -4.60 -7.97 12.55
CA SER A 138 -5.42 -9.17 12.69
C SER A 138 -5.52 -9.86 11.33
N PRO A 139 -4.80 -10.97 11.13
CA PRO A 139 -4.90 -11.75 9.89
C PRO A 139 -6.33 -12.26 9.63
N VAL A 140 -7.08 -12.57 10.70
CA VAL A 140 -8.50 -12.95 10.62
C VAL A 140 -9.35 -11.81 10.04
N ALA A 141 -9.10 -10.56 10.45
CA ALA A 141 -9.82 -9.42 9.90
C ALA A 141 -9.50 -9.21 8.41
N VAL A 142 -8.23 -9.37 8.00
CA VAL A 142 -7.84 -9.33 6.59
C VAL A 142 -8.56 -10.41 5.78
N GLN A 143 -8.63 -11.64 6.31
CA GLN A 143 -9.32 -12.75 5.67
C GLN A 143 -10.84 -12.53 5.58
N ALA A 144 -11.46 -11.95 6.61
CA ALA A 144 -12.88 -11.61 6.56
C ALA A 144 -13.15 -10.56 5.47
N VAL A 145 -12.31 -9.53 5.38
CA VAL A 145 -12.43 -8.47 4.38
C VAL A 145 -12.25 -9.01 2.96
N SER A 146 -11.34 -9.95 2.73
CA SER A 146 -11.11 -10.52 1.39
C SER A 146 -12.31 -11.30 0.82
N THR A 147 -13.26 -11.68 1.67
CA THR A 147 -14.52 -12.32 1.27
C THR A 147 -15.65 -11.33 0.95
N LEU A 148 -15.48 -10.04 1.24
CA LEU A 148 -16.49 -9.03 0.99
C LEU A 148 -16.59 -8.71 -0.50
N GLU A 149 -17.79 -8.52 -1.01
CA GLU A 149 -17.99 -7.93 -2.33
C GLU A 149 -17.81 -6.41 -2.24
N VAL A 150 -16.96 -5.84 -3.10
CA VAL A 150 -16.85 -4.38 -3.22
C VAL A 150 -18.14 -3.85 -3.84
N ARG A 151 -18.95 -3.15 -3.05
CA ARG A 151 -20.20 -2.52 -3.48
C ARG A 151 -19.98 -1.02 -3.64
N ASP A 152 -20.63 -0.41 -4.63
CA ASP A 152 -20.47 1.03 -4.94
C ASP A 152 -20.98 1.96 -3.80
N ASN A 153 -21.72 1.45 -2.81
CA ASN A 153 -22.29 2.24 -1.70
C ASN A 153 -21.46 2.20 -0.39
N LEU A 154 -20.24 1.69 -0.44
CA LEU A 154 -19.34 1.64 0.72
C LEU A 154 -18.68 3.01 0.93
N GLY A 155 -19.43 3.98 1.47
CA GLY A 155 -18.95 5.29 1.91
C GLY A 155 -18.49 6.27 0.81
N ASP A 156 -18.12 7.49 1.23
CA ASP A 156 -17.64 8.56 0.33
C ASP A 156 -16.12 8.73 0.45
N PHE A 157 -15.41 8.17 -0.53
CA PHE A 157 -13.94 8.24 -0.61
C PHE A 157 -13.42 9.68 -0.66
N TYR A 158 -14.08 10.52 -1.45
CA TYR A 158 -13.58 11.86 -1.73
C TYR A 158 -13.72 12.75 -0.52
N SER A 159 -14.90 12.80 0.11
CA SER A 159 -15.11 13.64 1.29
C SER A 159 -14.18 13.26 2.45
N GLN A 160 -13.92 11.97 2.63
CA GLN A 160 -13.14 11.49 3.77
C GLN A 160 -11.62 11.56 3.52
N PHE A 161 -11.17 11.05 2.37
CA PHE A 161 -9.76 10.77 2.13
C PHE A 161 -9.13 11.63 1.04
N ALA A 162 -9.90 12.12 0.07
CA ALA A 162 -9.40 12.97 -1.02
C ALA A 162 -10.23 14.26 -1.21
N PRO A 163 -10.45 15.09 -0.17
CA PRO A 163 -11.43 16.18 -0.22
C PRO A 163 -11.02 17.33 -1.15
N GLN A 164 -9.76 17.37 -1.55
CA GLN A 164 -9.20 18.37 -2.47
C GLN A 164 -9.18 17.88 -3.93
N ALA A 165 -9.64 16.65 -4.21
CA ALA A 165 -9.61 16.10 -5.56
C ALA A 165 -10.58 16.88 -6.48
N THR A 166 -10.02 17.44 -7.54
CA THR A 166 -10.78 18.08 -8.62
C THR A 166 -11.63 17.06 -9.39
N PRO A 167 -12.69 17.47 -10.11
CA PRO A 167 -13.49 16.55 -10.92
C PRO A 167 -12.66 15.71 -11.91
N GLN A 168 -11.58 16.29 -12.45
CA GLN A 168 -10.65 15.58 -13.32
C GLN A 168 -9.88 14.48 -12.57
N GLU A 169 -9.40 14.77 -11.36
CA GLU A 169 -8.70 13.77 -10.52
C GLU A 169 -9.64 12.67 -10.04
N GLN A 170 -10.89 13.02 -9.69
CA GLN A 170 -11.93 12.03 -9.36
C GLN A 170 -12.17 11.06 -10.52
N ALA A 171 -12.27 11.58 -11.75
CA ALA A 171 -12.39 10.75 -12.95
C ALA A 171 -11.18 9.82 -13.15
N ILE A 172 -9.97 10.27 -12.82
CA ILE A 172 -8.75 9.44 -12.87
C ILE A 172 -8.82 8.31 -11.83
N PHE A 173 -9.17 8.62 -10.57
CA PHE A 173 -9.36 7.62 -9.52
C PHE A 173 -10.38 6.56 -9.91
N TYR A 174 -11.55 7.00 -10.37
CA TYR A 174 -12.63 6.14 -10.83
C TYR A 174 -12.17 5.24 -11.98
N GLN A 175 -11.53 5.81 -13.00
CA GLN A 175 -11.06 5.04 -14.16
C GLN A 175 -10.01 3.99 -13.76
N ARG A 176 -9.14 4.30 -12.80
CA ARG A 176 -8.17 3.33 -12.24
C ARG A 176 -8.87 2.18 -11.52
N ARG A 177 -9.91 2.45 -10.73
CA ARG A 177 -10.73 1.41 -10.07
C ARG A 177 -11.35 0.45 -11.09
N ILE A 178 -11.96 1.00 -12.15
CA ILE A 178 -12.53 0.18 -13.24
C ILE A 178 -11.46 -0.67 -13.92
N ASN A 179 -10.30 -0.08 -14.25
CA ASN A 179 -9.21 -0.81 -14.90
C ASN A 179 -8.66 -1.94 -14.02
N LEU A 180 -8.56 -1.71 -12.71
CA LEU A 180 -8.03 -2.67 -11.75
C LEU A 180 -8.91 -3.94 -11.66
N SER A 181 -10.23 -3.78 -11.64
CA SER A 181 -11.18 -4.90 -11.66
C SER A 181 -11.14 -5.69 -12.99
N GLN A 182 -10.93 -5.01 -14.14
CA GLN A 182 -11.09 -5.60 -15.47
C GLN A 182 -9.83 -6.23 -16.09
N GLN A 183 -8.65 -6.09 -15.48
CA GLN A 183 -7.37 -6.45 -16.11
C GLN A 183 -7.17 -7.94 -16.45
N ASN A 184 -8.01 -8.87 -15.98
CA ASN A 184 -7.97 -10.30 -16.39
C ASN A 184 -8.79 -10.61 -17.67
N SER A 185 -9.83 -9.83 -17.97
CA SER A 185 -10.76 -10.11 -19.09
C SER A 185 -10.14 -9.92 -20.47
N ARG A 186 -9.03 -9.17 -20.57
CA ARG A 186 -8.31 -8.89 -21.84
C ARG A 186 -7.25 -9.92 -22.18
N LYS A 187 -6.70 -10.67 -21.20
CA LYS A 187 -5.77 -11.79 -21.48
C LYS A 187 -6.52 -13.07 -21.85
N LEU A 188 -7.66 -13.35 -21.23
CA LEU A 188 -8.48 -14.53 -21.59
C LEU A 188 -9.12 -14.42 -22.98
N LYS A 189 -9.54 -13.22 -23.43
CA LYS A 189 -10.11 -13.06 -24.78
C LYS A 189 -9.10 -13.16 -25.93
N ARG A 190 -7.78 -13.07 -25.65
CA ARG A 190 -6.73 -13.25 -26.67
C ARG A 190 -6.23 -14.69 -26.78
N SER A 191 -6.54 -15.57 -25.84
CA SER A 191 -6.19 -17.01 -25.93
C SER A 191 -7.25 -17.87 -26.63
N PHE A 192 -8.41 -17.31 -26.98
CA PHE A 192 -9.48 -17.99 -27.74
C PHE A 192 -9.58 -17.55 -29.21
N LEU A 193 -8.59 -16.82 -29.71
CA LEU A 193 -8.51 -16.41 -31.13
C LEU A 193 -7.12 -16.69 -31.67
N LEU A 194 -6.79 -17.96 -31.87
CA LEU A 194 -5.89 -18.38 -32.93
C LEU A 194 -6.49 -19.63 -33.61
N PRO A 195 -6.42 -19.71 -34.95
CA PRO A 195 -7.03 -20.74 -35.79
C PRO A 195 -6.35 -22.11 -35.67
#